data_AF-A0A4R1F281-F1
#
_entry.id   AF-A0A4R1F281-F1
#
_cell.length_a   1.000
_cell.length_b   1.000
_cell.length_c   1.000
_cell.angle_alpha   90.00
_cell.angle_beta   90.00
_cell.angle_gamma   90.00
#
_symmetry.space_group_name_H-M   'P 1'
#
loop_
_entity.id
_entity.type
_entity.pdbx_description
1 polymer ?
#
loop_
_entity_poly.entity_id
_entity_poly.type
_entity_poly.pdbx_seq_one_letter_code
_entity_poly.pdbx_strand_id
1 'polypeptide(L)'
;MSTTLDVFGILKEVLPTILPSVAIAGAAAVLVNVLTSRIIKPEKQADKAKEKLFNLLNKHLSDGGELDLDFLNYLKSSIEREFNIVITISHVLEDFLVHRLQSSKNEKDGLDTLQELKELLESENKIKPFDSLPSEERRLLKGLRDSINNDVSPESTYYFIDELSTVMSVRHQEYSRAHQTNKWSVPLAIIGLIFTIIFGLISLFSAPNEEKIAANLSKELTNQKENSLVK
;
A
#
# COMPACT_ATOMS: atom_id res chain seq x y z
N MET A 1 40.35 -49.80 11.52
CA MET A 1 39.04 -49.54 10.89
C MET A 1 38.74 -48.06 11.03
N SER A 2 38.94 -47.28 9.97
CA SER A 2 38.59 -45.86 9.92
C SER A 2 37.40 -45.72 8.98
N THR A 3 36.23 -45.44 9.54
CA THR A 3 35.03 -45.02 8.80
C THR A 3 35.16 -43.53 8.54
N THR A 4 35.80 -43.16 7.44
CA THR A 4 35.68 -41.81 6.90
C THR A 4 34.25 -41.66 6.40
N LEU A 5 33.44 -40.90 7.14
CA LEU A 5 32.12 -40.47 6.71
C LEU A 5 32.30 -39.74 5.36
N ASP A 6 31.74 -40.29 4.29
CA ASP A 6 31.77 -39.65 2.96
C ASP A 6 30.79 -38.48 2.94
N VAL A 7 31.24 -37.35 3.49
CA VAL A 7 30.49 -36.09 3.57
C VAL A 7 30.11 -35.58 2.17
N PHE A 8 30.88 -35.93 1.13
CA PHE A 8 30.60 -35.58 -0.26
C PHE A 8 29.44 -36.38 -0.86
N GLY A 9 29.31 -37.66 -0.51
CA GLY A 9 28.17 -38.49 -0.88
C GLY A 9 26.85 -37.98 -0.29
N ILE A 10 26.87 -37.63 1.00
CA ILE A 10 25.69 -37.09 1.70
C ILE A 10 25.29 -35.72 1.14
N LEU A 11 26.26 -34.84 0.82
CA LEU A 11 25.95 -33.55 0.21
C LEU A 11 25.32 -33.70 -1.18
N LYS A 12 25.75 -34.69 -1.98
CA LYS A 12 25.21 -34.95 -3.32
C LYS A 12 23.77 -35.46 -3.30
N GLU A 13 23.40 -36.32 -2.34
CA GLU A 13 22.03 -36.83 -2.20
C GLU A 13 21.05 -35.76 -1.69
N VAL A 14 21.54 -34.85 -0.84
CA VAL A 14 20.69 -33.88 -0.12
C VAL A 14 20.56 -32.54 -0.87
N LEU A 15 21.54 -32.15 -1.69
CA LEU A 15 21.47 -30.90 -2.49
C LEU A 15 20.24 -30.81 -3.41
N PRO A 16 19.91 -31.83 -4.24
CA PRO A 16 18.81 -31.73 -5.21
C PRO A 16 17.43 -31.73 -4.56
N THR A 17 17.31 -32.21 -3.32
CA THR A 17 16.06 -32.17 -2.52
C THR A 17 15.86 -30.82 -1.82
N ILE A 18 16.95 -30.15 -1.43
CA ILE A 18 16.89 -28.85 -0.71
C ILE A 18 16.82 -27.65 -1.66
N LEU A 19 17.51 -27.67 -2.79
CA LEU A 19 17.56 -26.55 -3.75
C LEU A 19 16.18 -26.00 -4.20
N PRO A 20 15.21 -26.84 -4.59
CA PRO A 20 13.92 -26.35 -5.06
C PRO A 20 12.97 -25.92 -3.94
N SER A 21 13.05 -26.54 -2.76
CA SER A 21 12.28 -26.14 -1.59
C SER A 21 12.74 -24.79 -1.03
N VAL A 22 14.05 -24.51 -1.09
CA VAL A 22 14.63 -23.19 -0.75
C VAL A 22 14.25 -22.11 -1.77
N ALA A 23 14.20 -22.43 -3.07
CA ALA A 23 13.80 -21.48 -4.11
C ALA A 23 12.31 -21.08 -4.01
N ILE A 24 11.42 -22.03 -3.73
CA ILE A 24 9.98 -21.79 -3.53
C ILE A 24 9.75 -20.98 -2.24
N ALA A 25 10.45 -21.31 -1.16
CA ALA A 25 10.38 -20.56 0.10
C ALA A 25 10.92 -19.12 -0.05
N GLY A 26 12.00 -18.93 -0.81
CA GLY A 26 12.57 -17.62 -1.10
C GLY A 26 11.62 -16.72 -1.90
N ALA A 27 11.00 -17.26 -2.96
CA ALA A 27 10.04 -16.51 -3.77
C ALA A 27 8.78 -16.10 -2.98
N ALA A 28 8.25 -17.00 -2.15
CA ALA A 28 7.12 -16.71 -1.28
C ALA A 28 7.47 -15.66 -0.21
N ALA A 29 8.65 -15.74 0.39
CA ALA A 29 9.12 -14.76 1.37
C ALA A 29 9.27 -13.37 0.75
N VAL A 30 9.82 -13.26 -0.46
CA VAL A 30 9.94 -11.98 -1.19
C VAL A 30 8.55 -11.41 -1.51
N LEU A 31 7.61 -12.22 -1.99
CA LEU A 31 6.23 -11.80 -2.28
C LEU A 31 5.50 -11.30 -1.03
N VAL A 32 5.59 -12.03 0.08
CA VAL A 32 5.01 -11.62 1.38
C VAL A 32 5.66 -10.32 1.85
N ASN A 33 6.98 -10.17 1.72
CA ASN A 33 7.68 -8.97 2.16
C ASN A 33 7.33 -7.74 1.29
N VAL A 34 7.15 -7.92 -0.03
CA VAL A 34 6.71 -6.86 -0.95
C VAL A 34 5.26 -6.45 -0.69
N LEU A 35 4.35 -7.42 -0.52
CA LEU A 35 2.92 -7.15 -0.25
C LEU A 35 2.72 -6.51 1.13
N THR A 36 3.40 -7.02 2.16
CA THR A 36 3.31 -6.44 3.51
C THR A 36 3.95 -5.05 3.56
N SER A 37 5.08 -4.83 2.89
CA SER A 37 5.78 -3.54 2.93
C SER A 37 5.07 -2.42 2.17
N ARG A 38 4.47 -2.71 1.00
CA ARG A 38 3.89 -1.67 0.14
C ARG A 38 2.41 -1.42 0.35
N ILE A 39 1.64 -2.42 0.78
CA ILE A 39 0.17 -2.32 0.82
C ILE A 39 -0.34 -2.29 2.27
N ILE A 40 0.11 -3.21 3.12
CA ILE A 40 -0.48 -3.40 4.46
C ILE A 40 0.11 -2.45 5.51
N LYS A 41 1.41 -2.11 5.42
CA LYS A 41 2.05 -1.17 6.35
C LYS A 41 1.48 0.25 6.33
N PRO A 42 1.24 0.91 5.18
CA PRO A 42 0.77 2.30 5.18
C PRO A 42 -0.64 2.46 5.76
N GLU A 43 -1.57 1.55 5.47
CA GLU A 43 -2.94 1.58 6.01
C GLU A 43 -2.94 1.45 7.55
N LYS A 44 -2.20 0.46 8.08
CA LYS A 44 -2.04 0.28 9.53
C LYS A 44 -1.32 1.44 10.21
N GLN A 45 -0.46 2.17 9.50
CA GLN A 45 0.20 3.37 10.05
C GLN A 45 -0.77 4.54 10.13
N ALA A 46 -1.62 4.74 9.11
CA ALA A 46 -2.64 5.78 9.12
C ALA A 46 -3.64 5.59 10.28
N ASP A 47 -4.13 4.36 10.49
CA ASP A 47 -5.05 4.06 11.59
C ASP A 47 -4.41 4.31 12.96
N LYS A 48 -3.18 3.85 13.17
CA LYS A 48 -2.43 4.09 14.41
C LYS A 48 -2.14 5.56 14.64
N ALA A 49 -1.81 6.30 13.59
CA ALA A 49 -1.58 7.73 13.67
C ALA A 49 -2.87 8.47 14.08
N LYS A 50 -4.01 8.10 13.49
CA LYS A 50 -5.33 8.65 13.83
C LYS A 50 -5.71 8.35 15.28
N GLU A 51 -5.54 7.10 15.72
CA GLU A 51 -5.80 6.70 17.11
C GLU A 51 -4.94 7.49 18.10
N LYS A 52 -3.62 7.59 17.83
CA LYS A 52 -2.70 8.35 18.68
C LYS A 52 -3.08 9.83 18.72
N LEU A 53 -3.42 10.41 17.58
CA LEU A 53 -3.84 11.79 17.48
C LEU A 53 -5.11 12.04 18.31
N PHE A 54 -6.13 11.19 18.18
CA PHE A 54 -7.38 11.32 18.94
C PHE A 54 -7.16 11.17 20.44
N ASN A 55 -6.30 10.24 20.86
CA ASN A 55 -5.96 10.06 22.26
C ASN A 55 -5.27 11.32 22.84
N LEU A 56 -4.38 11.94 22.07
CA LEU A 56 -3.71 13.17 22.48
C LEU A 56 -4.68 14.36 22.55
N LEU A 57 -5.57 14.51 21.57
CA LEU A 57 -6.63 15.53 21.59
C LEU A 57 -7.57 15.35 22.78
N ASN A 58 -8.08 14.13 22.99
CA ASN A 58 -8.97 13.84 24.11
C ASN A 58 -8.29 14.10 25.46
N LYS A 59 -7.00 13.74 25.59
CA LYS A 59 -6.23 14.01 26.81
C LYS A 59 -6.10 15.51 27.07
N HIS A 60 -5.65 16.28 26.08
CA HIS A 60 -5.48 17.73 26.19
C HIS A 60 -6.79 18.42 26.59
N LEU A 61 -7.90 18.05 25.95
CA LEU A 61 -9.23 18.55 26.27
C LEU A 61 -9.71 18.15 27.67
N SER A 62 -9.46 16.90 28.09
CA SER A 62 -9.85 16.41 29.43
C SER A 62 -9.06 17.11 30.55
N ASP A 63 -7.83 17.53 30.25
CA ASP A 63 -6.97 18.29 31.16
C ASP A 63 -7.36 19.80 31.19
N GLY A 64 -8.41 20.21 30.46
CA GLY A 64 -8.88 21.60 30.38
C GLY A 64 -8.05 22.48 29.45
N GLY A 65 -7.26 21.88 28.55
CA GLY A 65 -6.48 22.60 27.56
C GLY A 65 -7.34 23.16 26.43
N GLU A 66 -7.04 24.39 26.01
CA GLU A 66 -7.69 25.04 24.88
C GLU A 66 -7.17 24.48 23.54
N LEU A 67 -8.05 24.34 22.55
CA LEU A 67 -7.66 23.98 21.20
C LEU A 67 -7.32 25.24 20.41
N ASP A 68 -6.04 25.39 20.07
CA ASP A 68 -5.59 26.42 19.15
C ASP A 68 -4.85 25.81 17.93
N LEU A 69 -4.62 26.63 16.91
CA LEU A 69 -3.94 26.19 15.69
C LEU A 69 -2.48 25.82 15.95
N ASP A 70 -1.81 26.45 16.91
CA ASP A 70 -0.40 26.20 17.21
C ASP A 70 -0.22 24.79 17.80
N PHE A 71 -1.03 24.43 18.79
CA PHE A 71 -1.12 23.11 19.36
C PHE A 71 -1.41 22.04 18.29
N LEU A 72 -2.38 22.28 17.41
CA LEU A 72 -2.68 21.35 16.32
C LEU A 72 -1.52 21.21 15.34
N ASN A 73 -0.81 22.29 15.02
CA ASN A 73 0.40 22.23 14.19
C ASN A 73 1.52 21.44 14.87
N TYR A 74 1.70 21.58 16.18
CA TYR A 74 2.65 20.76 16.95
C TYR A 74 2.26 19.28 16.94
N LEU A 75 0.99 18.99 17.19
CA LEU A 75 0.45 17.63 17.19
C LEU A 75 0.62 16.99 15.81
N LYS A 76 0.19 17.68 14.76
CA LYS A 76 0.40 17.29 13.35
C LYS A 76 1.87 16.97 13.10
N SER A 77 2.77 17.92 13.37
CA SER A 77 4.19 17.75 13.10
C SER A 77 4.81 16.57 13.85
N SER A 78 4.33 16.29 15.08
CA SER A 78 4.78 15.13 15.84
C SER A 78 4.35 13.81 15.20
N ILE A 79 3.07 13.71 14.81
CA ILE A 79 2.52 12.49 14.21
C ILE A 79 3.10 12.25 12.81
N GLU A 80 3.21 13.29 11.99
CA GLU A 80 3.79 13.19 10.65
C GLU A 80 5.24 12.67 10.70
N ARG A 81 6.05 13.13 11.65
CA ARG A 81 7.43 12.63 11.83
C ARG A 81 7.49 11.18 12.28
N GLU A 82 6.59 10.75 13.16
CA GLU A 82 6.60 9.41 13.73
C GLU A 82 6.09 8.35 12.75
N PHE A 83 5.03 8.66 12.02
CA PHE A 83 4.36 7.72 11.12
C PHE A 83 4.74 7.92 9.65
N ASN A 84 5.50 8.98 9.32
CA ASN A 84 5.87 9.35 7.96
C ASN A 84 4.65 9.46 7.02
N ILE A 85 3.60 10.12 7.52
CA ILE A 85 2.37 10.41 6.78
C ILE A 85 2.17 11.92 6.69
N VAL A 86 1.37 12.38 5.74
CA VAL A 86 0.96 13.78 5.62
C VAL A 86 -0.48 13.91 6.11
N ILE A 87 -0.73 14.89 6.98
CA ILE A 87 -2.02 15.10 7.63
C ILE A 87 -2.52 16.50 7.34
N THR A 88 -3.80 16.65 7.04
CA THR A 88 -4.45 17.97 6.93
C THR A 88 -5.20 18.27 8.21
N ILE A 89 -5.00 19.45 8.81
CA ILE A 89 -5.63 19.83 10.08
C ILE A 89 -7.16 19.84 9.96
N SER A 90 -7.71 20.34 8.85
CA SER A 90 -9.15 20.33 8.62
C SER A 90 -9.74 18.91 8.66
N HIS A 91 -9.14 17.95 7.95
CA HIS A 91 -9.57 16.55 7.99
C HIS A 91 -9.49 15.95 9.39
N VAL A 92 -8.44 16.27 10.15
CA VAL A 92 -8.29 15.81 11.53
C VAL A 92 -9.42 16.33 12.40
N LEU A 93 -9.75 17.62 12.28
CA LEU A 93 -10.81 18.25 13.06
C LEU A 93 -12.18 17.70 12.68
N GLU A 94 -12.45 17.53 11.39
CA GLU A 94 -13.67 16.91 10.86
C GLU A 94 -13.84 15.48 11.39
N ASP A 95 -12.80 14.66 11.24
CA ASP A 95 -12.80 13.27 11.70
C ASP A 95 -12.96 13.19 13.23
N PHE A 96 -12.31 14.08 13.97
CA PHE A 96 -12.40 14.13 15.43
C PHE A 96 -13.79 14.59 15.89
N LEU A 97 -14.39 15.57 15.21
CA LEU A 97 -15.76 16.02 15.47
C LEU A 97 -16.76 14.89 15.24
N VAL A 98 -16.65 14.17 14.12
CA VAL A 98 -17.48 12.99 13.85
C VAL A 98 -17.29 11.93 14.94
N HIS A 99 -16.04 11.67 15.35
CA HIS A 99 -15.74 10.71 16.40
C HIS A 99 -16.34 11.10 17.76
N ARG A 100 -16.29 12.39 18.13
CA ARG A 100 -16.91 12.91 19.35
C ARG A 100 -18.43 12.80 19.30
N LEU A 101 -19.06 13.13 18.17
CA LEU A 101 -20.51 12.99 17.97
C LEU A 101 -20.96 11.52 18.09
N GLN A 102 -20.19 10.58 17.56
CA GLN A 102 -20.49 9.14 17.67
C GLN A 102 -20.27 8.58 19.08
N SER A 103 -19.33 9.15 19.84
CA SER A 103 -18.97 8.69 21.19
C SER A 103 -19.79 9.34 22.30
N SER A 104 -20.44 10.48 22.02
CA SER A 104 -21.28 11.22 22.96
C SER A 104 -22.62 10.54 23.18
N LYS A 105 -22.72 9.70 24.22
CA LYS A 105 -23.99 9.11 24.69
C LYS A 105 -24.83 10.05 25.59
N ASN A 106 -24.31 11.20 26.02
CA ASN A 106 -24.98 12.15 26.91
C ASN A 106 -24.90 13.59 26.37
N GLU A 107 -26.06 14.19 26.08
CA GLU A 107 -26.27 15.44 25.34
C GLU A 107 -25.70 16.75 25.92
N LYS A 108 -24.96 16.74 27.04
CA LYS A 108 -24.56 18.00 27.72
C LYS A 108 -23.07 18.17 28.01
N ASP A 109 -22.25 17.16 27.78
CA ASP A 109 -20.83 17.19 28.14
C ASP A 109 -19.98 17.31 26.87
N GLY A 110 -19.75 18.55 26.42
CA GLY A 110 -18.92 18.85 25.24
C GLY A 110 -19.55 19.75 24.17
N LEU A 111 -20.68 20.41 24.46
CA LEU A 111 -21.31 21.37 23.53
C LEU A 111 -20.38 22.58 23.27
N ASP A 112 -19.71 23.07 24.30
CA ASP A 112 -18.75 24.17 24.20
C ASP A 112 -17.52 23.76 23.37
N THR A 113 -16.97 22.56 23.61
CA THR A 113 -15.86 22.02 22.83
C THR A 113 -16.22 21.78 21.35
N LEU A 114 -17.47 21.39 21.06
CA LEU A 114 -17.94 21.23 19.68
C LEU A 114 -18.06 22.57 18.96
N GLN A 115 -18.50 23.62 19.67
CA GLN A 115 -18.57 24.97 19.15
C GLN A 115 -17.16 25.52 18.87
N GLU A 116 -16.22 25.37 19.81
CA GLU A 116 -14.81 25.72 19.63
C GLU A 116 -14.17 24.99 18.45
N LEU A 117 -14.39 23.67 18.33
CA LEU A 117 -13.92 22.86 17.19
C LEU A 117 -14.47 23.37 15.86
N LYS A 118 -15.75 23.75 15.83
CA LYS A 118 -16.40 24.27 14.62
C LYS A 118 -15.85 25.64 14.25
N GLU A 119 -15.70 26.54 15.21
CA GLU A 119 -15.11 27.86 15.01
C GLU A 119 -13.67 27.76 14.50
N LEU A 120 -12.89 26.82 15.07
CA LEU A 120 -11.53 26.58 14.63
C LEU A 120 -11.47 25.99 13.22
N LEU A 121 -12.37 25.05 12.89
CA LEU A 121 -12.50 24.50 11.53
C LEU A 121 -12.88 25.60 10.52
N GLU A 122 -13.83 26.47 10.86
CA GLU A 122 -14.21 27.61 10.03
C GLU A 122 -13.04 28.60 9.86
N SER A 123 -12.23 28.82 10.91
CA SER A 123 -11.05 29.68 10.85
C SER A 123 -9.97 29.11 9.93
N GLU A 124 -9.67 27.80 10.03
CA GLU A 124 -8.66 27.16 9.17
C GLU A 124 -9.13 27.12 7.71
N ASN A 125 -10.41 26.83 7.46
CA ASN A 125 -10.98 26.86 6.11
C ASN A 125 -10.98 28.27 5.49
N LYS A 126 -11.02 29.34 6.31
CA LYS A 126 -10.84 30.72 5.84
C LYS A 126 -9.39 31.02 5.49
N ILE A 127 -8.43 30.57 6.32
CA ILE A 127 -6.98 30.82 6.12
C ILE A 127 -6.44 30.00 4.95
N LYS A 128 -6.78 28.71 4.89
CA LYS A 128 -6.34 27.75 3.85
C LYS A 128 -7.53 27.09 3.17
N PRO A 129 -8.24 27.81 2.29
CA PRO A 129 -9.35 27.21 1.57
C PRO A 129 -8.85 26.09 0.64
N PHE A 130 -9.61 24.98 0.62
CA PHE A 130 -9.38 23.84 -0.27
C PHE A 130 -8.03 23.12 -0.08
N ASP A 131 -7.45 23.16 1.14
CA ASP A 131 -6.13 22.57 1.41
C ASP A 131 -6.06 21.05 1.26
N SER A 132 -7.22 20.40 1.25
CA SER A 132 -7.37 18.96 1.00
C SER A 132 -7.25 18.58 -0.48
N LEU A 133 -7.38 19.54 -1.40
CA LEU A 133 -7.36 19.28 -2.83
C LEU A 133 -5.94 19.33 -3.41
N PRO A 134 -5.67 18.63 -4.52
CA PRO A 134 -4.44 18.80 -5.29
C PRO A 134 -4.16 20.26 -5.64
N SER A 135 -2.89 20.60 -5.83
CA SER A 135 -2.41 21.96 -6.10
C SER A 135 -3.17 22.66 -7.23
N GLU A 136 -3.44 21.92 -8.30
CA GLU A 136 -4.09 22.39 -9.52
C GLU A 136 -5.55 22.74 -9.26
N GLU A 137 -6.30 21.83 -8.63
CA GLU A 137 -7.71 22.02 -8.25
C GLU A 137 -7.86 23.14 -7.22
N ARG A 138 -6.97 23.18 -6.22
CA ARG A 138 -6.93 24.23 -5.20
C ARG A 138 -6.71 25.61 -5.82
N ARG A 139 -5.76 25.72 -6.75
CA ARG A 139 -5.48 26.98 -7.46
C ARG A 139 -6.70 27.46 -8.25
N LEU A 140 -7.36 26.56 -8.99
CA LEU A 140 -8.52 26.90 -9.81
C LEU A 140 -9.73 27.30 -8.96
N LEU A 141 -10.02 26.57 -7.89
CA LEU A 141 -11.12 26.92 -6.97
C LEU A 141 -10.86 28.21 -6.21
N LYS A 142 -9.61 28.49 -5.83
CA LYS A 142 -9.25 29.80 -5.27
C LYS A 142 -9.49 30.92 -6.28
N GLY A 143 -9.03 30.75 -7.52
CA GLY A 143 -9.27 31.71 -8.60
C GLY A 143 -10.75 31.93 -8.91
N LEU A 144 -11.55 30.85 -8.93
CA LEU A 144 -13.00 30.91 -9.10
C LEU A 144 -13.67 31.70 -7.97
N ARG A 145 -13.33 31.38 -6.72
CA ARG A 145 -13.81 32.10 -5.54
C ARG A 145 -13.45 33.57 -5.59
N ASP A 146 -12.22 33.90 -5.98
CA ASP A 146 -11.74 35.27 -6.08
C ASP A 146 -12.45 36.02 -7.22
N SER A 147 -12.75 35.36 -8.35
CA SER A 147 -13.51 35.95 -9.46
C SER A 147 -14.95 36.28 -9.05
N ILE A 148 -15.60 35.37 -8.31
CA ILE A 148 -16.98 35.56 -7.82
C ILE A 148 -17.05 36.66 -6.77
N ASN A 149 -16.13 36.65 -5.79
CA ASN A 149 -16.20 37.59 -4.65
C ASN A 149 -15.79 39.02 -5.02
N ASN A 150 -15.00 39.20 -6.07
CA ASN A 150 -14.50 40.52 -6.48
C ASN A 150 -15.26 41.08 -7.70
N ASP A 151 -16.38 40.49 -8.11
CA ASP A 151 -17.17 40.86 -9.31
C ASP A 151 -16.29 41.04 -10.55
N VAL A 152 -15.24 40.23 -10.67
CA VAL A 152 -14.36 40.22 -11.83
C VAL A 152 -15.12 39.44 -12.88
N SER A 153 -15.65 40.15 -13.87
CA SER A 153 -16.26 39.71 -15.15
C SER A 153 -16.78 38.25 -15.25
N PRO A 154 -18.01 38.01 -15.75
CA PRO A 154 -18.52 36.66 -16.00
C PRO A 154 -17.53 35.75 -16.76
N GLU A 155 -16.75 36.31 -17.69
CA GLU A 155 -15.74 35.62 -18.48
C GLU A 155 -14.63 34.96 -17.65
N SER A 156 -14.12 35.61 -16.60
CA SER A 156 -13.10 35.02 -15.73
C SER A 156 -13.67 33.89 -14.86
N THR A 157 -14.94 34.00 -14.48
CA THR A 157 -15.64 32.92 -13.77
C THR A 157 -15.77 31.69 -14.68
N TYR A 158 -16.18 31.88 -15.94
CA TYR A 158 -16.27 30.80 -16.92
C TYR A 158 -14.91 30.16 -17.21
N TYR A 159 -13.84 30.96 -17.32
CA TYR A 159 -12.48 30.44 -17.50
C TYR A 159 -12.10 29.44 -16.39
N PHE A 160 -12.30 29.78 -15.12
CA PHE A 160 -11.97 28.87 -14.03
C PHE A 160 -12.87 27.63 -13.98
N ILE A 161 -14.14 27.74 -14.38
CA ILE A 161 -15.06 26.60 -14.48
C ILE A 161 -14.60 25.63 -15.57
N ASP A 162 -14.23 26.13 -16.75
CA ASP A 162 -13.78 25.31 -17.89
C ASP A 162 -12.45 24.62 -17.59
N GLU A 163 -11.50 25.32 -16.97
CA GLU A 163 -10.24 24.74 -16.52
C GLU A 163 -10.46 23.68 -15.44
N LEU A 164 -11.35 23.94 -14.47
CA LEU A 164 -11.66 22.97 -13.42
C LEU A 164 -12.31 21.70 -14.02
N SER A 165 -13.23 21.88 -14.96
CA SER A 165 -13.86 20.77 -15.71
C SER A 165 -12.81 19.94 -16.46
N THR A 166 -11.83 20.60 -17.08
CA THR A 166 -10.72 19.95 -17.79
C THR A 166 -9.87 19.12 -16.84
N VAL A 167 -9.45 19.70 -15.71
CA VAL A 167 -8.65 19.00 -14.69
C VAL A 167 -9.42 17.80 -14.12
N MET A 168 -10.70 17.98 -13.79
CA MET A 168 -11.54 16.89 -13.28
C MET A 168 -11.73 15.77 -14.31
N SER A 169 -11.89 16.11 -15.59
CA SER A 169 -12.02 15.13 -16.69
C SER A 169 -10.74 14.30 -16.85
N VAL A 170 -9.57 14.95 -16.84
CA VAL A 170 -8.28 14.25 -16.89
C VAL A 170 -8.13 13.31 -15.69
N ARG A 171 -8.39 13.80 -14.47
CA ARG A 171 -8.27 13.00 -13.26
C ARG A 171 -9.24 11.81 -13.26
N HIS A 172 -10.46 12.01 -13.73
CA HIS A 172 -11.44 10.91 -13.88
C HIS A 172 -10.95 9.86 -14.87
N GLN A 173 -10.36 10.28 -16.00
CA GLN A 173 -9.79 9.38 -16.98
C GLN A 173 -8.60 8.58 -16.42
N GLU A 174 -7.72 9.24 -15.67
CA GLU A 174 -6.61 8.57 -14.98
C GLU A 174 -7.10 7.56 -13.95
N TYR A 175 -8.06 7.95 -13.11
CA TYR A 175 -8.68 7.05 -12.13
C TYR A 175 -9.34 5.84 -12.82
N SER A 176 -10.09 6.07 -13.90
CA SER A 176 -10.75 5.02 -14.67
C SER A 176 -9.73 4.05 -15.30
N ARG A 177 -8.64 4.57 -15.89
CA ARG A 177 -7.55 3.75 -16.42
C ARG A 177 -6.85 2.94 -15.34
N ALA A 178 -6.54 3.56 -14.20
CA ALA A 178 -5.93 2.88 -13.06
C ALA A 178 -6.85 1.77 -12.52
N HIS A 179 -8.15 2.07 -12.37
CA HIS A 179 -9.14 1.10 -11.91
C HIS A 179 -9.29 -0.08 -12.89
N GLN A 180 -9.39 0.17 -14.19
CA GLN A 180 -9.45 -0.88 -15.21
C GLN A 180 -8.18 -1.72 -15.24
N THR A 181 -7.01 -1.10 -15.14
CA THR A 181 -5.72 -1.80 -15.07
C THR A 181 -5.68 -2.69 -13.84
N ASN A 182 -6.09 -2.19 -12.68
CA ASN A 182 -6.04 -2.96 -11.44
C ASN A 182 -7.04 -4.14 -11.45
N LYS A 183 -8.22 -3.96 -12.07
CA LYS A 183 -9.25 -5.00 -12.21
C LYS A 183 -8.75 -6.23 -12.98
N TRP A 184 -7.89 -6.06 -13.97
CA TRP A 184 -7.31 -7.17 -14.74
C TRP A 184 -5.94 -7.62 -14.25
N SER A 185 -5.14 -6.71 -13.71
CA SER A 185 -3.78 -7.02 -13.25
C SER A 185 -3.78 -7.96 -12.04
N VAL A 186 -4.70 -7.78 -11.10
CA VAL A 186 -4.76 -8.65 -9.90
C VAL A 186 -5.12 -10.10 -10.26
N PRO A 187 -6.19 -10.39 -11.03
CA PRO A 187 -6.45 -11.75 -11.50
C PRO A 187 -5.31 -12.34 -12.33
N LEU A 188 -4.71 -11.54 -13.23
CA LEU A 188 -3.61 -12.01 -14.08
C LEU A 188 -2.37 -12.36 -13.25
N ALA A 189 -2.05 -11.59 -12.21
CA ALA A 189 -0.98 -11.90 -11.27
C ALA A 189 -1.23 -13.20 -10.50
N ILE A 190 -2.47 -13.45 -10.07
CA ILE A 190 -2.86 -14.71 -9.42
C ILE A 190 -2.65 -15.89 -10.37
N ILE A 191 -3.07 -15.77 -11.62
CA ILE A 191 -2.87 -16.80 -12.65
C ILE A 191 -1.37 -17.06 -12.88
N GLY A 192 -0.58 -16.00 -13.01
CA GLY A 192 0.88 -16.11 -13.15
C GLY A 192 1.55 -16.80 -11.96
N LEU A 193 1.08 -16.51 -10.75
CA LEU A 193 1.56 -17.16 -9.53
C LEU A 193 1.20 -18.66 -9.51
N ILE A 194 -0.03 -19.01 -9.89
CA ILE A 194 -0.46 -20.42 -10.02
C ILE A 194 0.42 -21.16 -11.03
N PHE A 195 0.66 -20.59 -12.21
CA PHE A 195 1.55 -21.19 -13.21
C PHE A 195 2.97 -21.36 -12.68
N THR A 196 3.50 -20.37 -11.98
CA THR A 196 4.84 -20.44 -11.40
C THR A 196 4.95 -21.61 -10.40
N ILE A 197 3.93 -21.82 -9.57
CA ILE A 197 3.87 -22.97 -8.65
C ILE A 197 3.81 -24.28 -9.43
N ILE A 198 2.92 -24.38 -10.44
CA ILE A 198 2.75 -25.58 -11.25
C ILE A 198 4.06 -25.94 -11.96
N PHE A 199 4.71 -24.98 -12.64
CA PHE A 199 5.98 -25.23 -13.31
C PHE A 199 7.11 -25.56 -12.33
N GLY A 200 7.13 -24.94 -11.14
CA GLY A 200 8.05 -25.30 -10.08
C GLY A 200 7.88 -26.76 -9.64
N LEU A 201 6.64 -27.22 -9.46
CA LEU A 201 6.34 -28.61 -9.11
C LEU A 201 6.67 -29.58 -10.25
N ILE A 202 6.30 -29.25 -11.50
CA ILE A 202 6.63 -30.08 -12.67
C ILE A 202 8.15 -30.23 -12.80
N SER A 203 8.91 -29.15 -12.64
CA SER A 203 10.38 -29.18 -12.67
C SER A 203 10.95 -30.10 -11.59
N LEU A 204 10.28 -30.21 -10.44
CA LEU A 204 10.70 -31.07 -9.34
C LEU A 204 10.44 -32.55 -9.64
N PHE A 205 9.22 -32.87 -10.11
CA PHE A 205 8.75 -34.24 -10.26
C PHE A 205 9.06 -34.86 -11.63
N SER A 206 9.32 -34.03 -12.64
CA SER A 206 9.67 -34.48 -13.99
C SER A 206 11.18 -34.51 -14.24
N ALA A 207 11.99 -34.21 -13.22
CA ALA A 207 13.43 -34.43 -13.29
C ALA A 207 13.68 -35.92 -13.55
N PRO A 208 14.34 -36.30 -14.66
CA PRO A 208 14.58 -37.71 -14.95
C PRO A 208 15.45 -38.31 -13.85
N ASN A 209 14.94 -39.34 -13.16
CA ASN A 209 15.71 -40.08 -12.16
C ASN A 209 17.05 -40.51 -12.78
N GLU A 210 18.15 -40.21 -12.10
CA GLU A 210 19.51 -40.55 -12.55
C GLU A 210 19.63 -42.05 -12.84
N GLU A 211 18.90 -42.90 -12.12
CA GLU A 211 18.79 -44.34 -12.39
C GLU A 211 18.22 -44.67 -13.77
N LYS A 212 17.18 -43.97 -14.25
CA LYS A 212 16.62 -44.20 -15.58
C LYS A 212 17.59 -43.75 -16.68
N ILE A 213 18.36 -42.70 -16.43
CA ILE A 213 19.41 -42.22 -17.35
C ILE A 213 20.56 -43.23 -17.40
N ALA A 214 21.05 -43.69 -16.25
CA ALA A 214 22.12 -44.69 -16.15
C ALA A 214 21.71 -46.06 -16.72
N ALA A 215 20.46 -46.48 -16.49
CA ALA A 215 19.90 -47.70 -17.07
C ALA A 215 19.81 -47.63 -18.60
N ASN A 216 19.42 -46.48 -19.16
CA ASN A 216 19.37 -46.32 -20.61
C ASN A 216 20.78 -46.25 -21.22
N LEU A 217 21.73 -45.55 -20.58
CA LEU A 217 23.13 -45.47 -21.02
C LEU A 217 23.84 -46.81 -21.02
N SER A 218 23.66 -47.61 -19.96
CA SER A 218 24.24 -48.96 -19.88
C SER A 218 23.67 -49.88 -20.95
N LYS A 219 22.35 -49.80 -21.21
CA LYS A 219 21.68 -50.56 -22.26
C LYS A 219 22.16 -50.19 -23.66
N GLU A 220 22.38 -48.90 -23.92
CA GLU A 220 22.94 -48.38 -25.17
C GLU A 220 24.38 -48.86 -25.39
N LEU A 221 25.21 -48.86 -24.33
CA LEU A 221 26.59 -49.35 -24.36
C LEU A 221 26.67 -50.86 -24.62
N THR A 222 25.79 -51.67 -24.03
CA THR A 222 25.72 -53.10 -24.35
C THR A 222 25.30 -53.36 -25.79
N ASN A 223 24.30 -52.62 -26.30
CA ASN A 223 23.85 -52.76 -27.69
C ASN A 223 24.93 -52.36 -28.71
N GLN A 224 25.73 -51.32 -28.42
CA GLN A 224 26.88 -50.97 -29.26
C GLN A 224 27.95 -52.06 -29.25
N LYS A 225 28.23 -52.63 -28.08
CA LYS A 225 29.23 -53.69 -27.94
C LYS A 225 28.81 -54.95 -28.70
N GLU A 226 27.55 -55.35 -28.63
CA GLU A 226 27.02 -56.48 -29.41
C GLU A 226 27.06 -56.23 -30.92
N ASN A 227 26.66 -55.04 -31.39
CA ASN A 227 26.73 -54.71 -32.81
C ASN A 227 28.17 -54.61 -33.36
N SER A 228 29.16 -54.35 -32.49
CA SER A 228 30.58 -54.32 -32.88
C SER A 228 31.23 -55.71 -32.97
N LEU A 229 30.62 -56.74 -32.37
CA LEU A 229 31.11 -58.13 -32.39
C LEU A 229 30.54 -58.96 -33.54
N VAL A 230 29.57 -58.43 -34.28
CA VAL A 230 28.88 -59.09 -35.41
C VAL A 230 29.44 -58.63 -36.77
N LYS A 231 30.49 -57.81 -36.79
CA LYS A 231 31.26 -57.44 -38.00
C LYS A 231 32.61 -58.14 -38.01
#